data_AF-A0A944F3D8-F1
#
_entry.id   AF-A0A944F3D8-F1
#
_cell.length_a   1.000
_cell.length_b   1.000
_cell.length_c   1.000
_cell.angle_alpha   90.00
_cell.angle_beta   90.00
_cell.angle_gamma   90.00
#
_symmetry.space_group_name_H-M   'P 1'
#
loop_
_entity.id
_entity.type
_entity.pdbx_description
1 polymer ?
#
loop_
_entity_poly.entity_id
_entity_poly.type
_entity_poly.pdbx_seq_one_letter_code
_entity_poly.pdbx_strand_id
1 'polypeptide(L)'
;MWPQCGAIPKDLTYQPGKNELAVLDTKFHGGKPADGGEFRYSITDNFPVGFGFPEKIRFPAERTDYVSTGSGQRWHESLTSGPGAIEQRSGTPASRGGSHAELNWFKPVLHPWLGTGLGWGQQRRGNDLKFNTPGWGDSGPDHTGFGDVWNADSMTQTTEVYANGVRVARQTGSGAYAWNSDPGEQTYKVVTDTTLNPERWRLATKATRSGRSAPRRPRPTGRPSCRCSTSAST
;
A
#
# COMPACT_ATOMS: atom_id res chain seq x y z
N MET A 1 0.39 -28.27 -13.94
CA MET A 1 1.47 -28.55 -12.95
C MET A 1 2.57 -27.52 -13.11
N TRP A 2 2.77 -26.66 -12.11
CA TRP A 2 3.91 -25.76 -12.06
C TRP A 2 5.24 -26.53 -12.18
N PRO A 3 6.27 -25.99 -12.84
CA PRO A 3 7.56 -26.65 -12.94
C PRO A 3 8.07 -27.02 -11.54
N GLN A 4 8.36 -28.31 -11.33
CA GLN A 4 9.09 -28.71 -10.13
C GLN A 4 10.53 -28.25 -10.25
N CYS A 5 11.10 -27.70 -9.17
CA CYS A 5 12.51 -27.34 -9.13
C CYS A 5 13.39 -28.54 -9.50
N GLY A 6 14.23 -28.39 -10.53
CA GLY A 6 15.27 -29.37 -10.89
C GLY A 6 14.91 -30.40 -11.97
N ALA A 7 13.73 -30.34 -12.59
CA ALA A 7 13.38 -31.22 -13.70
C ALA A 7 12.74 -30.44 -14.87
N ILE A 8 13.17 -30.73 -16.10
CA ILE A 8 12.49 -30.26 -17.30
C ILE A 8 11.29 -31.17 -17.56
N PRO A 9 10.05 -30.64 -17.57
CA PRO A 9 8.86 -31.45 -17.83
C PRO A 9 8.91 -32.13 -19.21
N LYS A 10 8.38 -33.35 -19.32
CA LYS A 10 8.24 -34.06 -20.61
C LYS A 10 7.29 -33.35 -21.58
N ASP A 11 6.31 -32.63 -21.04
CA ASP A 11 5.44 -31.73 -21.80
C ASP A 11 5.76 -30.29 -21.42
N LEU A 12 6.25 -29.53 -22.39
CA LEU A 12 6.57 -28.11 -22.23
C LEU A 12 5.33 -27.22 -22.35
N THR A 13 4.18 -27.81 -22.72
CA THR A 13 2.91 -27.11 -22.86
C THR A 13 2.26 -26.97 -21.48
N TYR A 14 2.31 -25.77 -20.92
CA TYR A 14 1.57 -25.46 -19.70
C TYR A 14 0.20 -24.90 -20.03
N GLN A 15 -0.85 -25.64 -19.72
CA GLN A 15 -2.24 -25.17 -19.75
C GLN A 15 -2.79 -25.19 -18.32
N PRO A 16 -2.97 -24.03 -17.67
CA PRO A 16 -3.45 -23.99 -16.30
C PRO A 16 -4.88 -24.54 -16.21
N GLY A 17 -5.10 -25.48 -15.30
CA GLY A 17 -6.45 -25.96 -14.97
C GLY A 17 -7.23 -24.93 -14.15
N LYS A 18 -8.55 -25.15 -14.02
CA LYS A 18 -9.44 -24.28 -13.21
C LYS A 18 -8.98 -24.11 -11.76
N ASN A 19 -8.33 -25.13 -11.19
CA ASN A 19 -7.81 -25.12 -9.82
C ASN A 19 -6.40 -24.53 -9.70
N GLU A 20 -5.80 -24.06 -10.80
CA GLU A 20 -4.48 -23.40 -10.83
C GLU A 20 -4.59 -21.88 -11.06
N LEU A 21 -5.82 -21.39 -11.24
CA LEU A 21 -6.17 -19.98 -11.41
C LEU A 21 -7.21 -19.56 -10.36
N ALA A 22 -7.17 -18.31 -9.96
CA ALA A 22 -8.30 -17.62 -9.35
C ALA A 22 -8.85 -16.57 -10.31
N VAL A 23 -10.16 -16.35 -10.23
CA VAL A 23 -10.88 -15.36 -11.01
C VAL A 23 -11.16 -14.14 -10.14
N LEU A 24 -10.81 -12.95 -10.63
CA LEU A 24 -11.12 -11.69 -9.96
C LEU A 24 -12.02 -10.86 -10.86
N ASP A 25 -13.20 -10.49 -10.37
CA ASP A 25 -14.01 -9.46 -11.00
C ASP A 25 -13.51 -8.11 -10.51
N THR A 26 -12.61 -7.52 -11.29
CA THR A 26 -11.90 -6.28 -10.94
C THR A 26 -12.70 -5.07 -11.39
N LYS A 27 -13.01 -4.18 -10.46
CA LYS A 27 -13.76 -2.94 -10.67
C LYS A 27 -12.89 -1.75 -10.29
N PHE A 28 -12.66 -0.88 -11.27
CA PHE A 28 -11.86 0.33 -11.15
C PHE A 28 -12.80 1.54 -11.08
N HIS A 29 -12.96 2.11 -9.90
CA HIS A 29 -13.93 3.17 -9.65
C HIS A 29 -13.36 4.54 -10.05
N GLY A 30 -14.25 5.45 -10.44
CA GLY A 30 -13.90 6.83 -10.78
C GLY A 30 -15.13 7.70 -10.94
N GLY A 31 -15.15 8.88 -10.28
CA GLY A 31 -16.30 9.79 -10.35
C GLY A 31 -16.45 10.50 -11.71
N LYS A 32 -15.38 10.53 -12.50
CA LYS A 32 -15.32 11.08 -13.87
C LYS A 32 -14.33 10.26 -14.69
N PRO A 33 -14.46 10.25 -16.04
CA PRO A 33 -13.45 9.64 -16.90
C PRO A 33 -12.05 10.20 -16.63
N ALA A 34 -11.08 9.31 -16.41
CA ALA A 34 -9.70 9.67 -16.18
C ALA A 34 -8.76 8.59 -16.72
N ASP A 35 -7.63 8.99 -17.28
CA ASP A 35 -6.54 8.06 -17.58
C ASP A 35 -5.78 7.74 -16.27
N GLY A 36 -5.14 6.57 -16.24
CA GLY A 36 -4.15 6.22 -15.23
C GLY A 36 -3.39 4.96 -15.61
N GLY A 37 -2.78 4.33 -14.62
CA GLY A 37 -1.85 3.22 -14.84
C GLY A 37 -2.04 2.08 -13.84
N GLU A 38 -1.83 0.84 -14.28
CA GLU A 38 -1.88 -0.36 -13.46
C GLU A 38 -0.58 -1.15 -13.62
N PHE A 39 0.02 -1.56 -12.52
CA PHE A 39 1.15 -2.48 -12.53
C PHE A 39 0.87 -3.63 -11.57
N ARG A 40 0.80 -4.86 -12.10
CA ARG A 40 0.60 -6.09 -11.34
C ARG A 40 1.76 -7.04 -11.56
N TYR A 41 2.24 -7.66 -10.48
CA TYR A 41 3.26 -8.70 -10.57
C TYR A 41 3.07 -9.79 -9.52
N SER A 42 3.53 -10.99 -9.85
CA SER A 42 3.58 -12.11 -8.92
C SER A 42 4.86 -12.05 -8.09
N ILE A 43 4.73 -12.46 -6.83
CA ILE A 43 5.82 -12.62 -5.88
C ILE A 43 5.95 -14.12 -5.63
N THR A 44 7.11 -14.67 -5.94
CA THR A 44 7.46 -16.07 -5.72
C THR A 44 8.77 -16.16 -4.95
N ASP A 45 9.13 -17.36 -4.46
CA ASP A 45 10.42 -17.57 -3.78
C ASP A 45 11.61 -17.27 -4.71
N ASN A 46 11.48 -17.58 -6.00
CA ASN A 46 12.50 -17.33 -7.00
C ASN A 46 12.57 -15.86 -7.42
N PHE A 47 11.44 -15.16 -7.41
CA PHE A 47 11.33 -13.76 -7.81
C PHE A 47 10.55 -12.97 -6.76
N PRO A 48 11.24 -12.50 -5.70
CA PRO A 48 10.60 -11.77 -4.60
C PRO A 48 10.33 -10.29 -4.93
N VAL A 49 10.67 -9.83 -6.14
CA VAL A 49 10.54 -8.45 -6.59
C VAL A 49 9.87 -8.39 -7.96
N GLY A 50 9.05 -7.36 -8.18
CA GLY A 50 8.48 -7.04 -9.48
C GLY A 50 9.27 -5.95 -10.18
N PHE A 51 9.41 -6.06 -11.51
CA PHE A 51 9.98 -5.03 -12.36
C PHE A 51 9.09 -4.82 -13.58
N GLY A 52 8.84 -3.57 -13.94
CA GLY A 52 8.00 -3.23 -15.08
C GLY A 52 7.56 -1.77 -15.04
N PHE A 53 6.55 -1.45 -15.85
CA PHE A 53 5.95 -0.13 -15.97
C PHE A 53 4.42 -0.24 -15.86
N PRO A 54 3.73 0.82 -15.39
CA PRO A 54 2.28 0.83 -15.40
C PRO A 54 1.71 0.72 -16.82
N GLU A 55 0.81 -0.22 -17.03
CA GLU A 55 -0.01 -0.34 -18.22
C GLU A 55 -1.16 0.67 -18.18
N LYS A 56 -1.53 1.22 -19.34
CA LYS A 56 -2.57 2.25 -19.41
C LYS A 56 -3.95 1.66 -19.11
N ILE A 57 -4.68 2.32 -18.22
CA ILE A 57 -6.09 2.06 -17.96
C ILE A 57 -6.89 3.37 -17.99
N ARG A 58 -8.17 3.29 -18.32
CA ARG A 58 -9.11 4.40 -18.23
C ARG A 58 -10.20 4.08 -17.22
N PHE A 59 -10.39 4.96 -16.25
CA PHE A 59 -11.41 4.86 -15.21
C PHE A 59 -12.71 5.56 -15.64
N PRO A 60 -13.88 5.11 -15.17
CA PRO A 60 -14.11 3.82 -14.53
C PRO A 60 -13.99 2.66 -15.55
N ALA A 61 -13.64 1.47 -15.07
CA ALA A 61 -13.54 0.26 -15.87
C ALA A 61 -13.87 -1.00 -15.06
N GLU A 62 -14.24 -2.07 -15.75
CA GLU A 62 -14.40 -3.39 -15.17
C GLU A 62 -13.70 -4.43 -16.07
N ARG A 63 -13.09 -5.43 -15.46
CA ARG A 63 -12.40 -6.52 -16.16
C ARG A 63 -12.38 -7.77 -15.29
N THR A 64 -12.52 -8.93 -15.93
CA THR A 64 -12.23 -10.21 -15.29
C THR A 64 -10.75 -10.52 -15.43
N ASP A 65 -10.05 -10.64 -14.30
CA ASP A 65 -8.65 -11.02 -14.24
C ASP A 65 -8.51 -12.49 -13.84
N TYR A 66 -7.52 -13.16 -14.42
CA TYR A 66 -7.13 -14.51 -14.05
C TYR A 66 -5.73 -14.46 -13.43
N VAL A 67 -5.61 -14.86 -12.17
CA VAL A 67 -4.34 -14.84 -11.45
C VAL A 67 -3.90 -16.25 -11.09
N SER A 68 -2.61 -16.54 -11.26
CA SER A 68 -2.05 -17.83 -10.85
C SER A 68 -2.00 -18.00 -9.34
N THR A 69 -2.11 -19.26 -8.91
CA THR A 69 -2.24 -19.65 -7.49
C THR A 69 -1.18 -20.67 -7.06
N GLY A 70 0.06 -20.50 -7.53
CA GLY A 70 1.17 -21.38 -7.17
C GLY A 70 1.40 -21.43 -5.65
N SER A 71 1.99 -22.51 -5.15
CA SER A 71 2.31 -22.63 -3.71
C SER A 71 3.26 -21.50 -3.28
N GLY A 72 2.91 -20.78 -2.22
CA GLY A 72 3.69 -19.64 -1.72
C GLY A 72 3.61 -18.39 -2.60
N GLN A 73 2.95 -18.45 -3.77
CA GLN A 73 2.81 -17.33 -4.67
C GLN A 73 1.86 -16.27 -4.07
N ARG A 74 2.29 -15.02 -4.13
CA ARG A 74 1.49 -13.84 -3.80
C ARG A 74 1.43 -12.92 -5.00
N TRP A 75 0.54 -11.93 -4.93
CA TRP A 75 0.42 -10.88 -5.93
C TRP A 75 0.60 -9.52 -5.29
N HIS A 76 1.09 -8.55 -6.06
CA HIS A 76 1.10 -7.17 -5.66
C HIS A 76 0.71 -6.28 -6.84
N GLU A 77 -0.01 -5.22 -6.54
CA GLU A 77 -0.57 -4.29 -7.49
C GLU A 77 -0.32 -2.86 -7.05
N SER A 78 0.07 -2.01 -8.00
CA SER A 78 0.11 -0.56 -7.85
C SER A 78 -0.73 0.05 -8.96
N LEU A 79 -1.68 0.90 -8.59
CA LEU A 79 -2.53 1.62 -9.51
C LEU A 79 -2.38 3.11 -9.29
N THR A 80 -2.44 3.88 -10.37
CA THR A 80 -2.46 5.33 -10.34
C THR A 80 -3.71 5.85 -11.02
N SER A 81 -4.35 6.86 -10.43
CA SER A 81 -5.55 7.51 -10.98
C SER A 81 -5.33 9.00 -11.22
N GLY A 82 -5.89 9.49 -12.34
CA GLY A 82 -5.54 10.79 -12.90
C GLY A 82 -4.07 10.80 -13.37
N PRO A 83 -3.55 11.92 -13.89
CA PRO A 83 -2.14 12.05 -14.25
C PRO A 83 -1.22 11.99 -12.99
N GLY A 84 -1.14 10.82 -12.34
CA GLY A 84 -0.31 10.56 -11.15
C GLY A 84 -0.84 11.09 -9.82
N ALA A 85 -2.10 11.56 -9.75
CA ALA A 85 -2.57 12.29 -8.55
C ALA A 85 -2.60 11.42 -7.29
N ILE A 86 -3.07 10.16 -7.40
CA ILE A 86 -3.07 9.19 -6.30
C ILE A 86 -2.58 7.85 -6.82
N GLU A 87 -1.66 7.24 -6.08
CA GLU A 87 -1.26 5.84 -6.20
C GLU A 87 -1.94 5.01 -5.11
N GLN A 88 -2.52 3.85 -5.43
CA GLN A 88 -2.96 2.83 -4.49
C GLN A 88 -2.09 1.59 -4.66
N ARG A 89 -1.55 1.08 -3.56
CA ARG A 89 -0.83 -0.19 -3.53
C ARG A 89 -1.63 -1.23 -2.79
N SER A 90 -1.78 -2.42 -3.35
CA SER A 90 -2.40 -3.54 -2.65
C SER A 90 -1.51 -4.01 -1.52
N GLY A 91 -2.06 -4.89 -0.69
CA GLY A 91 -1.27 -5.82 0.11
C GLY A 91 -0.45 -6.79 -0.75
N THR A 92 -0.19 -7.95 -0.16
CA THR A 92 0.37 -9.09 -0.92
C THR A 92 -0.53 -10.33 -0.82
N PRO A 93 -1.76 -10.27 -1.36
CA PRO A 93 -2.72 -11.37 -1.23
C PRO A 93 -2.20 -12.66 -1.88
N ALA A 94 -2.55 -13.79 -1.29
CA ALA A 94 -2.47 -15.10 -1.92
C ALA A 94 -3.88 -15.52 -2.34
N SER A 95 -4.01 -15.99 -3.58
CA SER A 95 -5.28 -16.46 -4.12
C SER A 95 -5.37 -17.98 -4.05
N ARG A 96 -6.57 -18.49 -3.77
CA ARG A 96 -6.83 -19.93 -3.79
C ARG A 96 -7.26 -20.37 -5.19
N GLY A 97 -6.66 -21.43 -5.71
CA GLY A 97 -7.06 -22.01 -6.99
C GLY A 97 -8.55 -22.39 -7.04
N GLY A 98 -9.22 -22.09 -8.15
CA GLY A 98 -10.65 -22.28 -8.35
C GLY A 98 -11.53 -21.25 -7.63
N SER A 99 -10.95 -20.28 -6.90
CA SER A 99 -11.73 -19.24 -6.25
C SER A 99 -12.17 -18.15 -7.22
N HIS A 100 -13.25 -17.47 -6.84
CA HIS A 100 -13.79 -16.30 -7.53
C HIS A 100 -14.07 -15.23 -6.46
N ALA A 101 -13.52 -14.04 -6.65
CA ALA A 101 -13.72 -12.91 -5.74
C ALA A 101 -13.89 -11.58 -6.50
N GLU A 102 -14.45 -10.58 -5.84
CA GLU A 102 -14.42 -9.21 -6.34
C GLU A 102 -13.14 -8.49 -5.87
N LEU A 103 -12.56 -7.68 -6.74
CA LEU A 103 -11.47 -6.76 -6.41
C LEU A 103 -11.90 -5.34 -6.77
N ASN A 104 -11.86 -4.42 -5.81
CA ASN A 104 -12.32 -3.04 -6.03
C ASN A 104 -11.18 -2.06 -5.78
N TRP A 105 -10.97 -1.15 -6.73
CA TRP A 105 -9.96 -0.09 -6.67
C TRP A 105 -10.59 1.29 -6.69
N PHE A 106 -10.03 2.21 -5.89
CA PHE A 106 -10.46 3.60 -5.75
C PHE A 106 -11.91 3.76 -5.26
N LYS A 107 -12.39 2.83 -4.44
CA LYS A 107 -13.66 3.02 -3.74
C LYS A 107 -13.56 4.16 -2.71
N PRO A 108 -14.52 5.10 -2.69
CA PRO A 108 -14.60 6.08 -1.61
C PRO A 108 -14.93 5.38 -0.28
N VAL A 109 -14.54 5.90 0.88
CA VAL A 109 -13.81 7.15 1.18
C VAL A 109 -12.31 6.88 1.32
N LEU A 110 -11.45 7.82 0.89
CA LEU A 110 -10.00 7.70 1.09
C LEU A 110 -9.63 7.95 2.55
N HIS A 111 -8.80 7.09 3.13
CA HIS A 111 -8.37 7.17 4.52
C HIS A 111 -6.92 6.74 4.72
N PRO A 112 -6.26 7.17 5.80
CA PRO A 112 -4.94 6.66 6.15
C PRO A 112 -4.95 5.14 6.39
N TRP A 113 -4.03 4.41 5.78
CA TRP A 113 -3.86 2.96 5.97
C TRP A 113 -2.37 2.58 5.91
N LEU A 114 -1.93 1.65 6.77
CA LEU A 114 -0.57 1.07 6.70
C LEU A 114 -0.71 -0.38 6.25
N GLY A 115 -0.94 -0.57 4.95
CA GLY A 115 -1.13 -1.90 4.41
C GLY A 115 0.18 -2.68 4.29
N THR A 116 0.05 -3.98 4.00
CA THR A 116 1.22 -4.87 3.91
C THR A 116 2.12 -4.56 2.70
N GLY A 117 1.60 -3.85 1.69
CA GLY A 117 2.33 -3.40 0.50
C GLY A 117 3.02 -2.04 0.61
N LEU A 118 3.16 -1.49 1.83
CA LEU A 118 3.75 -0.17 2.10
C LEU A 118 5.21 -0.02 1.60
N GLY A 119 5.87 -1.12 1.22
CA GLY A 119 7.27 -1.17 0.79
C GLY A 119 8.24 -1.04 1.96
N TRP A 120 8.05 -0.02 2.80
CA TRP A 120 8.76 0.15 4.07
C TRP A 120 7.86 0.79 5.13
N GLY A 121 7.76 0.14 6.29
CA GLY A 121 7.08 0.68 7.47
C GLY A 121 7.99 1.53 8.34
N GLN A 122 7.63 1.69 9.61
CA GLN A 122 8.44 2.46 10.55
C GLN A 122 9.74 1.70 10.85
N GLN A 123 10.89 2.36 10.74
CA GLN A 123 12.21 1.74 10.83
C GLN A 123 13.15 2.56 11.71
N ARG A 124 14.11 1.87 12.34
CA ARG A 124 15.26 2.48 13.04
C ARG A 124 16.56 1.86 12.54
N ARG A 125 17.54 2.69 12.22
CA ARG A 125 18.92 2.29 11.92
C ARG A 125 19.87 3.17 12.70
N GLY A 126 20.56 2.59 13.69
CA GLY A 126 21.36 3.39 14.63
C GLY A 126 20.47 4.42 15.34
N ASN A 127 20.88 5.68 15.29
CA ASN A 127 20.14 6.80 15.87
C ASN A 127 19.11 7.44 14.92
N ASP A 128 18.96 6.90 13.72
CA ASP A 128 18.05 7.45 12.71
C ASP A 128 16.75 6.65 12.66
N LEU A 129 15.63 7.36 12.76
CA LEU A 129 14.30 6.79 12.62
C LEU A 129 13.63 7.31 11.35
N LYS A 130 13.01 6.40 10.61
CA LYS A 130 12.24 6.70 9.41
C LYS A 130 10.80 6.29 9.63
N PHE A 131 9.89 7.18 9.27
CA PHE A 131 8.46 6.94 9.37
C PHE A 131 7.79 7.12 8.02
N ASN A 132 6.86 6.21 7.69
CA ASN A 132 6.04 6.28 6.49
C ASN A 132 4.57 6.10 6.86
N THR A 133 3.77 7.13 6.63
CA THR A 133 2.37 7.19 7.03
C THR A 133 1.51 7.72 5.88
N PRO A 134 1.20 6.88 4.87
CA PRO A 134 0.40 7.30 3.73
C PRO A 134 -1.03 7.64 4.14
N GLY A 135 -1.57 8.67 3.49
CA GLY A 135 -2.80 9.33 3.88
C GLY A 135 -4.06 8.86 3.18
N TRP A 136 -3.94 8.11 2.08
CA TRP A 136 -4.97 8.09 1.05
C TRP A 136 -5.42 6.69 0.61
N GLY A 137 -5.30 5.66 1.44
CA GLY A 137 -5.82 4.31 1.11
C GLY A 137 -7.31 4.35 0.77
N ASP A 138 -7.72 3.63 -0.27
CA ASP A 138 -9.15 3.46 -0.56
C ASP A 138 -9.82 2.49 0.42
N SER A 139 -11.12 2.21 0.25
CA SER A 139 -11.85 1.31 1.15
C SER A 139 -11.50 -0.18 1.02
N GLY A 140 -10.46 -0.54 0.28
CA GLY A 140 -9.95 -1.90 0.14
C GLY A 140 -9.27 -2.39 1.43
N PRO A 141 -9.41 -3.68 1.80
CA PRO A 141 -8.98 -4.19 3.11
C PRO A 141 -7.47 -4.13 3.36
N ASP A 142 -6.65 -3.94 2.32
CA ASP A 142 -5.20 -3.77 2.47
C ASP A 142 -4.61 -2.76 1.47
N HIS A 143 -5.37 -1.73 1.10
CA HIS A 143 -4.93 -0.73 0.12
C HIS A 143 -4.25 0.46 0.79
N THR A 144 -3.04 0.76 0.35
CA THR A 144 -2.24 1.88 0.87
C THR A 144 -2.11 2.95 -0.19
N GLY A 145 -2.63 4.14 0.10
CA GLY A 145 -2.67 5.23 -0.89
C GLY A 145 -1.66 6.34 -0.63
N PHE A 146 -0.94 6.73 -1.67
CA PHE A 146 0.01 7.83 -1.73
C PHE A 146 -0.51 8.92 -2.66
N GLY A 147 -0.40 10.18 -2.24
CA GLY A 147 -0.82 11.32 -3.05
C GLY A 147 0.39 12.07 -3.58
N ASP A 148 0.29 12.61 -4.79
CA ASP A 148 1.29 13.53 -5.32
C ASP A 148 1.10 14.93 -4.73
N VAL A 149 1.53 15.10 -3.49
CA VAL A 149 1.39 16.37 -2.74
C VAL A 149 2.37 17.46 -3.18
N TRP A 150 3.22 17.17 -4.17
CA TRP A 150 4.19 18.12 -4.70
C TRP A 150 3.72 18.75 -6.01
N ASN A 151 3.05 17.98 -6.87
CA ASN A 151 2.58 18.47 -8.16
C ASN A 151 1.05 18.62 -8.22
N ALA A 152 0.28 17.95 -7.36
CA ALA A 152 -1.18 18.10 -7.32
C ALA A 152 -1.61 19.20 -6.36
N ASP A 153 -2.24 20.23 -6.92
CA ASP A 153 -2.91 21.34 -6.22
C ASP A 153 -4.13 20.92 -5.39
N SER A 154 -4.71 19.77 -5.69
CA SER A 154 -5.93 19.28 -5.05
C SER A 154 -5.74 18.55 -3.73
N MET A 155 -4.50 18.41 -3.24
CA MET A 155 -4.24 17.66 -2.01
C MET A 155 -3.02 18.17 -1.25
N THR A 156 -3.05 18.03 0.08
CA THR A 156 -1.87 18.26 0.91
C THR A 156 -1.70 17.12 1.89
N GLN A 157 -0.45 16.87 2.27
CA GLN A 157 -0.12 15.97 3.37
C GLN A 157 1.10 16.51 4.11
N THR A 158 1.03 16.56 5.43
CA THR A 158 2.19 16.82 6.29
C THR A 158 2.33 15.71 7.32
N THR A 159 3.55 15.22 7.52
CA THR A 159 3.90 14.26 8.56
C THR A 159 4.86 14.90 9.57
N GLU A 160 4.48 14.87 10.84
CA GLU A 160 5.28 15.35 11.97
C GLU A 160 5.66 14.20 12.90
N VAL A 161 6.85 14.29 13.46
CA VAL A 161 7.37 13.35 14.46
C VAL A 161 7.68 14.11 15.73
N TYR A 162 7.23 13.56 16.85
CA TYR A 162 7.49 14.08 18.19
C TYR A 162 8.20 13.02 19.01
N ALA A 163 9.28 13.39 19.68
CA ALA A 163 9.97 12.57 20.68
C ALA A 163 9.66 13.16 22.06
N ASN A 164 9.06 12.35 22.94
CA ASN A 164 8.65 12.79 24.29
C ASN A 164 7.84 14.10 24.30
N GLY A 165 7.00 14.30 23.27
CA GLY A 165 6.16 15.49 23.11
C GLY A 165 6.83 16.67 22.39
N VAL A 166 8.14 16.64 22.16
CA VAL A 166 8.86 17.69 21.42
C VAL A 166 8.92 17.33 19.94
N ARG A 167 8.54 18.25 19.04
CA ARG A 167 8.61 18.01 17.60
C ARG A 167 10.07 17.95 17.15
N VAL A 168 10.45 16.81 16.57
CA VAL A 168 11.80 16.54 16.05
C VAL A 168 11.85 16.51 14.52
N ALA A 169 10.70 16.35 13.85
CA ALA A 169 10.60 16.42 12.40
C ALA A 169 9.24 16.96 11.94
N ARG A 170 9.24 17.65 10.80
CA ARG A 170 8.05 18.01 10.01
C ARG A 170 8.43 17.93 8.54
N GLN A 171 7.65 17.19 7.76
CA GLN A 171 7.91 16.96 6.33
C GLN A 171 6.61 16.97 5.54
N THR A 172 6.66 17.49 4.31
CA THR A 172 5.57 17.36 3.35
C THR A 172 5.57 15.93 2.78
N GLY A 173 4.38 15.31 2.70
CA GLY A 173 4.19 13.94 2.24
C GLY A 173 4.09 12.90 3.36
N SER A 174 4.15 11.62 2.97
CA SER A 174 3.97 10.49 3.90
C SER A 174 5.20 10.14 4.72
N GLY A 175 6.39 10.55 4.26
CA GLY A 175 7.65 10.25 4.91
C GLY A 175 8.04 11.32 5.94
N ALA A 176 8.55 10.90 7.09
CA ALA A 176 9.24 11.79 8.03
C ALA A 176 10.46 11.10 8.66
N TYR A 177 11.48 11.89 8.99
CA TYR A 177 12.79 11.39 9.41
C TYR A 177 13.25 12.11 10.68
N ALA A 178 13.54 11.33 11.73
CA ALA A 178 14.16 11.84 12.95
C ALA A 178 15.63 11.41 12.98
N TRP A 179 16.52 12.33 12.62
CA TRP A 179 17.95 12.11 12.51
C TRP A 179 18.65 12.27 13.85
N ASN A 180 19.73 11.51 14.09
CA ASN A 180 20.58 11.63 15.28
C ASN A 180 19.78 11.64 16.60
N SER A 181 18.73 10.82 16.68
CA SER A 181 17.88 10.76 17.85
C SER A 181 18.61 10.16 19.05
N ASP A 182 18.24 10.60 20.25
CA ASP A 182 18.77 10.06 21.51
C ASP A 182 18.71 8.52 21.52
N PRO A 183 19.84 7.83 21.82
CA PRO A 183 19.86 6.37 21.93
C PRO A 183 19.09 5.84 23.16
N GLY A 184 18.77 6.69 24.13
CA GLY A 184 17.94 6.36 25.30
C GLY A 184 16.50 6.01 24.94
N GLU A 185 15.75 5.53 25.93
CA GLU A 185 14.33 5.22 25.75
C GLU A 185 13.52 6.51 25.52
N GLN A 186 12.81 6.55 24.39
CA GLN A 186 12.03 7.69 23.94
C GLN A 186 10.68 7.21 23.42
N THR A 187 9.62 7.97 23.70
CA THR A 187 8.29 7.74 23.12
C THR A 187 8.14 8.59 21.87
N TYR A 188 7.94 7.94 20.72
CA TYR A 188 7.68 8.64 19.46
C TYR A 188 6.19 8.69 19.16
N LYS A 189 5.71 9.87 18.77
CA LYS A 189 4.39 10.10 18.20
C LYS A 189 4.55 10.60 16.79
N VAL A 190 3.86 9.97 15.85
CA VAL A 190 3.76 10.44 14.45
C VAL A 190 2.37 11.00 14.23
N VAL A 191 2.29 12.19 13.66
CA VAL A 191 1.04 12.85 13.29
C VAL A 191 1.07 13.10 11.79
N THR A 192 0.02 12.70 11.10
CA THR A 192 -0.16 12.97 9.68
C THR A 192 -1.47 13.69 9.48
N ASP A 193 -1.39 14.87 8.89
CA ASP A 193 -2.53 15.67 8.49
C ASP A 193 -2.65 15.65 6.98
N THR A 194 -3.87 15.38 6.49
CA THR A 194 -4.17 15.28 5.07
C THR A 194 -5.40 16.09 4.72
N THR A 195 -5.38 16.78 3.59
CA THR A 195 -6.52 17.54 3.06
C THR A 195 -6.70 17.28 1.57
N LEU A 196 -7.94 17.18 1.12
CA LEU A 196 -8.31 17.11 -0.29
C LEU A 196 -9.22 18.30 -0.64
N ASN A 197 -9.04 18.84 -1.85
CA ASN A 197 -9.93 19.86 -2.40
C ASN A 197 -11.32 19.23 -2.62
N PRO A 198 -12.38 19.74 -1.96
CA PRO A 198 -13.74 19.19 -2.02
C PRO A 198 -14.36 19.27 -3.42
N GLU A 199 -13.94 20.20 -4.28
CA GLU A 199 -14.44 20.31 -5.66
C GLU A 199 -14.02 19.11 -6.52
N ARG A 200 -12.83 18.57 -6.23
CA ARG A 200 -12.29 17.39 -6.91
C ARG A 200 -12.65 16.10 -6.19
N TRP A 201 -12.64 16.11 -4.85
CA TRP A 201 -12.76 14.92 -3.99
C TRP A 201 -13.97 15.03 -3.05
N ARG A 202 -15.19 15.11 -3.62
CA ARG A 202 -16.42 15.35 -2.86
C ARG A 202 -16.67 14.40 -1.68
N LEU A 203 -16.17 13.16 -1.76
CA LEU A 203 -16.43 12.11 -0.77
C LEU A 203 -15.32 11.95 0.27
N ALA A 204 -14.22 12.72 0.18
CA ALA A 204 -13.10 12.65 1.12
C ALA A 204 -12.46 14.05 1.18
N THR A 205 -12.55 14.77 2.30
CA THR A 205 -12.12 16.18 2.37
C THR A 205 -11.00 16.42 3.37
N LYS A 206 -11.01 15.73 4.51
CA LYS A 206 -9.95 15.87 5.53
C LYS A 206 -9.79 14.58 6.34
N ALA A 207 -8.54 14.25 6.69
CA ALA A 207 -8.25 13.23 7.69
C ALA A 207 -7.01 13.62 8.52
N THR A 208 -7.03 13.26 9.80
CA THR A 208 -5.87 13.36 10.68
C THR A 208 -5.63 12.00 11.31
N ARG A 209 -4.38 11.53 11.29
CA ARG A 209 -3.97 10.31 11.98
C ARG A 209 -2.88 10.62 12.98
N SER A 210 -2.99 10.02 14.16
CA SER A 210 -1.87 9.97 15.10
C SER A 210 -1.59 8.55 15.54
N GLY A 211 -0.31 8.18 15.63
CA GLY A 211 0.14 6.89 16.13
C GLY A 211 1.20 7.10 17.21
N ARG A 212 1.25 6.20 18.19
CA ARG A 212 2.35 6.12 19.16
C ARG A 212 3.15 4.86 18.90
N SER A 213 4.46 5.01 18.83
CA SER A 213 5.41 3.90 18.76
C SER A 213 6.35 4.01 19.95
N ALA A 214 6.31 3.00 20.81
CA ALA A 214 7.33 2.79 21.83
C ALA A 214 8.25 1.66 21.36
N PRO A 215 9.57 1.83 21.37
CA PRO A 215 10.48 0.73 21.08
C PRO A 215 10.33 -0.35 22.17
N ARG A 216 9.89 -1.55 21.80
CA ARG A 216 10.01 -2.72 22.68
C ARG A 216 11.45 -3.22 22.68
N ARG A 217 11.97 -3.63 23.84
CA ARG A 217 13.20 -4.43 23.93
C ARG A 217 13.13 -5.59 22.93
N PRO A 218 14.21 -5.90 22.18
CA PRO A 218 14.21 -7.05 21.30
C PRO A 218 13.95 -8.31 22.14
N ARG A 219 12.88 -9.06 21.82
CA ARG A 219 12.75 -10.45 22.26
C ARG A 219 13.61 -11.32 21.34
N PRO A 220 14.24 -12.40 21.83
CA PRO A 220 15.20 -13.17 21.05
C PRO A 220 14.66 -13.83 19.77
N THR A 221 13.35 -13.88 19.52
CA THR A 221 12.80 -14.69 18.40
C THR A 221 11.47 -14.18 17.80
N GLY A 222 11.09 -12.90 17.92
CA GLY A 222 9.77 -12.45 17.41
C GLY A 222 9.76 -11.06 16.79
N ARG A 223 9.18 -10.93 15.59
CA ARG A 223 8.97 -9.64 14.89
C ARG A 223 8.30 -8.61 15.81
N PRO A 224 8.79 -7.35 15.86
CA PRO A 224 8.15 -6.30 16.63
C PRO A 224 6.79 -5.93 16.01
N SER A 225 5.75 -5.82 16.84
CA SER A 225 4.45 -5.27 16.46
C SER A 225 4.20 -3.94 17.19
N CYS A 226 3.83 -2.91 16.42
CA CYS A 226 3.35 -1.62 16.93
C CYS A 226 1.82 -1.60 16.85
N ARG A 227 1.14 -1.12 17.90
CA ARG A 227 -0.30 -0.81 17.84
C ARG A 227 -0.49 0.65 17.47
N CYS A 228 -1.21 0.91 16.38
CA CYS A 228 -1.70 2.24 16.03
C CYS A 228 -3.21 2.29 16.31
N SER A 229 -3.69 3.42 16.84
CA SER A 229 -5.12 3.74 16.94
C SER A 229 -5.48 4.82 15.92
N THR A 230 -6.64 4.73 15.27
CA THR A 230 -7.10 5.67 14.23
C THR A 230 -8.35 6.39 14.71
N SER A 231 -8.48 7.68 14.40
CA SER A 231 -9.72 8.45 14.55
C SER A 231 -9.93 9.27 13.27
N ALA A 232 -11.03 9.06 12.57
CA ALA A 232 -11.46 9.88 11.45
C ALA A 232 -12.60 10.79 11.94
N SER A 233 -12.58 12.07 11.56
CA SER A 233 -13.70 13.00 11.73
C SER A 233 -14.19 13.40 10.35
N THR A 234 -15.43 13.03 10.03
CA THR A 234 -16.19 13.40 8.83
C THR A 234 -16.52 14.88 8.77
#